data_AF-A0A0K8TU01-F1
#
_entry.id   AF-A0A0K8TU01-F1
#
_cell.length_a   1.000
_cell.length_b   1.000
_cell.length_c   1.000
_cell.angle_alpha   90.00
_cell.angle_beta   90.00
_cell.angle_gamma   90.00
#
_symmetry.space_group_name_H-M   'P 1'
#
loop_
_entity.id
_entity.type
_entity.pdbx_description
1 polymer ?
#
loop_
_entity_poly.entity_id
_entity_poly.type
_entity_poly.pdbx_seq_one_letter_code
_entity_poly.pdbx_strand_id
1 'polypeptide(L)'
;MMMMMMAMPVKADQCDDHPTVNGCTTPSFLDLQHEETFTPACNRHDVCYGCGAKYGVTKTQCDDAFLRDMKEACRQAGRRRALTVSMDCPDMANAFHTAVWAFGHSHYVDAGTPNSDCREDLDKPCLP
;
A
#
# COMPACT_ATOMS: atom_id res chain seq x y z
N MET A 1 16.64 30.95 8.46
CA MET A 1 15.51 30.30 7.76
C MET A 1 15.64 28.80 7.90
N MET A 2 14.71 28.11 8.56
CA MET A 2 14.62 26.65 8.53
C MET A 2 13.97 26.23 7.20
N MET A 3 14.69 25.46 6.38
CA MET A 3 14.14 24.79 5.21
C MET A 3 13.18 23.70 5.70
N MET A 4 11.89 23.92 5.54
CA MET A 4 10.90 22.85 5.69
C MET A 4 11.12 21.87 4.54
N MET A 5 11.72 20.72 4.85
CA MET A 5 11.74 19.58 3.94
C MET A 5 10.30 19.11 3.80
N MET A 6 9.62 19.56 2.76
CA MET A 6 8.38 18.93 2.34
C MET A 6 8.79 17.55 1.82
N ALA A 7 8.53 16.51 2.63
CA ALA A 7 8.62 15.14 2.18
C ALA A 7 7.76 15.06 0.92
N MET A 8 8.39 14.79 -0.23
CA MET A 8 7.67 14.53 -1.46
C MET A 8 6.73 13.36 -1.17
N PRO A 9 5.47 13.38 -1.65
CA PRO A 9 4.64 12.19 -1.57
C PRO A 9 5.45 11.07 -2.23
N VAL A 10 5.62 9.95 -1.51
CA VAL A 10 6.19 8.73 -2.08
C VAL A 10 5.42 8.48 -3.36
N LYS A 11 6.04 8.69 -4.52
CA LYS A 11 5.36 8.33 -5.74
C LYS A 11 5.33 6.82 -5.73
N ALA A 12 4.13 6.29 -5.65
CA ALA A 12 3.92 4.87 -5.48
C ALA A 12 4.39 4.04 -6.70
N ASP A 13 4.69 4.70 -7.85
CA ASP A 13 5.37 4.11 -9.02
C ASP A 13 6.84 3.71 -8.73
N GLN A 14 7.47 4.25 -7.69
CA GLN A 14 8.84 3.92 -7.31
C GLN A 14 8.98 2.52 -6.72
N CYS A 15 7.87 1.92 -6.30
CA CYS A 15 7.86 0.62 -5.65
C CYS A 15 7.61 -0.52 -6.65
N ASP A 16 7.17 -0.23 -7.87
CA ASP A 16 6.67 -1.21 -8.85
C ASP A 16 7.71 -2.30 -9.21
N ASP A 17 8.99 -1.94 -9.28
CA ASP A 17 10.08 -2.86 -9.62
C ASP A 17 10.70 -3.56 -8.38
N HIS A 18 10.13 -3.37 -7.19
CA HIS A 18 10.65 -4.00 -5.98
C HIS A 18 10.35 -5.51 -5.97
N PRO A 19 11.32 -6.40 -5.66
CA PRO A 19 11.12 -7.85 -5.80
C PRO A 19 10.00 -8.45 -4.93
N THR A 20 9.60 -7.74 -3.87
CA THR A 20 8.51 -8.17 -2.97
C THR A 20 7.12 -7.82 -3.50
N VAL A 21 7.01 -7.03 -4.56
CA VAL A 21 5.73 -6.61 -5.14
C VAL A 21 5.01 -7.78 -5.78
N ASN A 22 3.75 -7.94 -5.41
CA ASN A 22 2.79 -8.86 -6.01
C ASN A 22 1.50 -8.15 -6.46
N GLY A 23 1.36 -6.86 -6.18
CA GLY A 23 0.21 -6.06 -6.61
C GLY A 23 -0.96 -6.15 -5.65
N CYS A 24 -2.15 -5.79 -6.11
CA CYS A 24 -3.36 -5.93 -5.31
C CYS A 24 -3.84 -7.38 -5.35
N THR A 25 -3.21 -8.27 -4.60
CA THR A 25 -3.66 -9.68 -4.53
C THR A 25 -4.95 -9.75 -3.70
N THR A 26 -6.09 -9.81 -4.39
CA THR A 26 -7.41 -9.90 -3.75
C THR A 26 -7.90 -11.35 -3.78
N PRO A 27 -8.55 -11.86 -2.71
CA PRO A 27 -9.16 -13.16 -2.78
C PRO A 27 -10.21 -13.19 -3.90
N SER A 28 -10.19 -14.18 -4.78
CA SER A 28 -11.01 -14.22 -6.01
C SER A 28 -12.52 -14.17 -5.79
N PHE A 29 -12.99 -14.32 -4.54
CA PHE A 29 -14.39 -14.18 -4.15
C PHE A 29 -14.80 -12.74 -3.82
N LEU A 30 -13.83 -11.82 -3.70
CA LEU A 30 -14.04 -10.39 -3.54
C LEU A 30 -13.74 -9.72 -4.89
N ASP A 31 -14.80 -9.35 -5.62
CA ASP A 31 -14.68 -8.51 -6.82
C ASP A 31 -14.38 -7.07 -6.40
N LEU A 32 -13.13 -6.83 -6.00
CA LEU A 32 -12.69 -5.51 -5.58
C LEU A 32 -12.41 -4.66 -6.82
N GLN A 33 -13.39 -3.83 -7.18
CA GLN A 33 -13.22 -2.81 -8.22
C GLN A 33 -12.10 -1.81 -7.84
N HIS A 34 -11.58 -1.08 -8.83
CA HIS A 34 -10.51 -0.09 -8.66
C HIS A 34 -9.09 -0.64 -8.44
N GLU A 35 -8.81 -1.91 -8.76
CA GLU A 35 -7.44 -2.47 -8.65
C GLU A 35 -6.41 -1.59 -9.34
N GLU A 36 -6.64 -1.14 -10.58
CA GLU A 36 -5.71 -0.23 -11.29
C GLU A 36 -5.49 1.11 -10.57
N THR A 37 -6.49 1.61 -9.84
CA THR A 37 -6.37 2.85 -9.06
C THR A 37 -5.54 2.63 -7.79
N PHE A 38 -5.59 1.42 -7.23
CA PHE A 38 -4.91 1.07 -5.99
C PHE A 38 -3.58 0.34 -6.17
N THR A 39 -3.25 -0.14 -7.37
CA THR A 39 -1.98 -0.83 -7.66
C THR A 39 -0.77 -0.13 -7.06
N PRO A 40 -0.60 1.20 -7.21
CA PRO A 40 0.56 1.85 -6.60
C PRO A 40 0.56 1.74 -5.06
N ALA A 41 -0.60 1.88 -4.41
CA ALA A 41 -0.73 1.72 -2.97
C ALA A 41 -0.45 0.26 -2.52
N CYS A 42 -0.91 -0.72 -3.30
CA CYS A 42 -0.66 -2.14 -3.04
C CYS A 42 0.83 -2.47 -3.15
N ASN A 43 1.50 -2.01 -4.22
CA ASN A 43 2.94 -2.24 -4.42
C ASN A 43 3.75 -1.66 -3.26
N ARG A 44 3.42 -0.45 -2.82
CA ARG A 44 4.06 0.16 -1.65
C ARG A 44 3.79 -0.64 -0.36
N HIS A 45 2.58 -1.16 -0.18
CA HIS A 45 2.21 -1.98 0.97
C HIS A 45 2.98 -3.30 0.99
N ASP A 46 3.17 -3.95 -0.16
CA ASP A 46 3.96 -5.18 -0.31
C ASP A 46 5.41 -4.99 0.14
N VAL A 47 6.06 -3.89 -0.25
CA VAL A 47 7.41 -3.55 0.22
C VAL A 47 7.42 -3.37 1.74
N CYS A 48 6.44 -2.66 2.28
CA CYS A 48 6.32 -2.46 3.73
C CYS A 48 6.12 -3.79 4.48
N TYR A 49 5.30 -4.70 3.94
CA TYR A 49 5.07 -6.02 4.53
C TYR A 49 6.28 -6.94 4.45
N GLY A 50 7.02 -6.91 3.35
CA GLY A 50 8.21 -7.74 3.17
C GLY A 50 9.43 -7.24 3.93
N CYS A 51 9.58 -5.92 4.05
CA CYS A 51 10.84 -5.29 4.48
C CYS A 51 10.70 -4.30 5.64
N GLY A 52 9.50 -3.81 5.95
CA GLY A 52 9.30 -2.75 6.95
C GLY A 52 9.78 -3.12 8.36
N ALA A 53 9.63 -4.39 8.77
CA ALA A 53 10.05 -4.86 10.09
C ALA A 53 11.56 -4.68 10.34
N LYS A 54 12.39 -4.84 9.30
CA LYS A 54 13.85 -4.59 9.33
C LYS A 54 14.18 -3.15 9.76
N TYR A 55 13.26 -2.22 9.52
CA TYR A 55 13.39 -0.80 9.82
C TYR A 55 12.53 -0.36 11.02
N GLY A 56 11.95 -1.31 11.76
CA GLY A 56 11.08 -1.02 12.90
C GLY A 56 9.67 -0.54 12.51
N VAL A 57 9.27 -0.72 11.24
CA VAL A 57 7.91 -0.41 10.79
C VAL A 57 6.99 -1.58 11.09
N THR A 58 5.97 -1.35 11.89
CA THR A 58 4.97 -2.34 12.27
C THR A 58 3.94 -2.60 11.16
N LYS A 59 3.30 -3.78 11.19
CA LYS A 59 2.17 -4.10 10.31
C LYS A 59 1.09 -3.00 10.30
N THR A 60 0.70 -2.51 11.47
CA THR A 60 -0.31 -1.45 11.59
C THR A 60 0.12 -0.16 10.89
N GLN A 61 1.41 0.22 10.98
CA GLN A 61 1.91 1.38 10.24
C GLN A 61 1.84 1.17 8.72
N CYS A 62 2.13 -0.04 8.24
CA CYS A 62 1.95 -0.39 6.82
C CYS A 62 0.48 -0.28 6.40
N ASP A 63 -0.43 -0.87 7.17
CA ASP A 63 -1.88 -0.88 6.88
C ASP A 63 -2.47 0.54 6.89
N ASP A 64 -2.12 1.35 7.89
CA ASP A 64 -2.56 2.74 7.98
C ASP A 64 -2.04 3.58 6.80
N ALA A 65 -0.81 3.30 6.34
CA ALA A 65 -0.23 3.97 5.18
C ALA A 65 -0.93 3.56 3.88
N PHE A 66 -1.21 2.27 3.73
CA PHE A 66 -1.98 1.73 2.62
C PHE A 66 -3.36 2.39 2.48
N LEU A 67 -4.09 2.55 3.59
CA LEU A 67 -5.39 3.26 3.57
C LEU A 67 -5.25 4.73 3.14
N ARG A 68 -4.22 5.43 3.61
CA ARG A 68 -3.97 6.82 3.21
C ARG A 68 -3.67 6.92 1.71
N ASP A 69 -2.83 6.04 1.19
CA ASP A 69 -2.42 6.05 -0.21
C ASP A 69 -3.58 5.73 -1.15
N MET A 70 -4.41 4.73 -0.82
CA MET A 70 -5.62 4.43 -1.58
C MET A 70 -6.61 5.61 -1.58
N LYS A 71 -6.81 6.27 -0.42
CA LYS A 71 -7.68 7.47 -0.34
C LYS A 71 -7.14 8.63 -1.16
N GLU A 72 -5.83 8.79 -1.23
CA GLU A 72 -5.18 9.81 -2.05
C GLU A 72 -5.31 9.47 -3.54
N ALA A 73 -5.13 8.20 -3.93
CA ALA A 73 -5.38 7.74 -5.29
C ALA A 73 -6.84 8.01 -5.72
N CYS A 74 -7.82 7.80 -4.83
CA CYS A 74 -9.22 8.17 -5.08
C CYS A 74 -9.42 9.67 -5.36
N ARG A 75 -8.68 10.54 -4.64
CA ARG A 75 -8.76 11.99 -4.87
C ARG A 75 -8.16 12.38 -6.21
N GLN A 76 -7.05 11.74 -6.59
CA GLN A 76 -6.33 12.02 -7.84
C GLN A 76 -7.05 11.50 -9.08
N ALA A 77 -7.70 10.32 -9.00
CA ALA A 77 -8.48 9.76 -10.10
C ALA A 77 -9.71 10.61 -10.47
N GLY A 78 -10.14 11.50 -9.56
CA GLY A 78 -11.34 12.33 -9.72
C GLY A 78 -12.63 11.53 -9.61
N ARG A 79 -13.75 12.22 -9.32
CA ARG A 79 -15.08 11.59 -9.28
C ARG A 79 -15.55 11.23 -10.69
N ARG A 80 -15.16 10.06 -11.21
CA ARG A 80 -15.92 9.46 -12.31
C ARG A 80 -17.23 8.95 -11.73
N ARG A 81 -18.36 9.55 -12.14
CA ARG A 81 -19.70 9.01 -11.86
C ARG A 81 -19.76 7.61 -12.46
N ALA A 82 -19.61 6.57 -11.63
CA ALA A 82 -19.99 5.23 -12.04
C ALA A 82 -21.50 5.24 -12.30
N LEU A 83 -21.91 4.85 -13.51
CA LEU A 83 -23.33 4.76 -13.90
C LEU A 83 -24.03 3.55 -13.25
N THR A 84 -23.29 2.70 -12.56
CA THR A 84 -23.72 1.46 -11.92
C THR A 84 -23.36 1.50 -10.44
N VAL A 85 -24.09 0.74 -9.62
CA VAL A 85 -23.95 0.66 -8.15
C VAL A 85 -22.61 0.02 -7.75
N SER A 86 -21.49 0.68 -8.02
CA SER A 86 -20.17 0.35 -7.47
C SER A 86 -19.98 1.14 -6.17
N MET A 87 -19.34 0.52 -5.17
CA MET A 87 -18.92 1.25 -3.96
C MET A 87 -18.06 2.46 -4.38
N ASP A 88 -18.23 3.61 -3.71
CA ASP A 88 -17.37 4.78 -3.97
C ASP A 88 -15.92 4.40 -3.68
N CYS A 89 -14.97 4.96 -4.41
CA CYS A 89 -13.55 4.63 -4.29
C CYS A 89 -13.04 4.68 -2.84
N PRO A 90 -13.39 5.70 -2.02
CA PRO A 90 -12.96 5.74 -0.62
C PRO A 90 -13.55 4.61 0.24
N ASP A 91 -14.76 4.13 -0.07
CA ASP A 91 -15.37 3.01 0.64
C ASP A 91 -14.66 1.70 0.28
N MET A 92 -14.29 1.53 -0.99
CA MET A 92 -13.46 0.42 -1.43
C MET A 92 -12.09 0.44 -0.74
N ALA A 93 -11.46 1.60 -0.59
CA ALA A 93 -10.20 1.73 0.16
C ALA A 93 -10.33 1.25 1.62
N ASN A 94 -11.46 1.54 2.28
CA ASN A 94 -11.73 1.02 3.63
C ASN A 94 -11.92 -0.51 3.63
N ALA A 95 -12.53 -1.08 2.58
CA ALA A 95 -12.70 -2.53 2.43
C ALA A 95 -11.34 -3.25 2.29
N PHE A 96 -10.46 -2.75 1.43
CA PHE A 96 -9.08 -3.25 1.29
C PHE A 96 -8.32 -3.18 2.61
N HIS A 97 -8.36 -2.03 3.30
CA HIS A 97 -7.71 -1.85 4.59
C HIS A 97 -8.23 -2.85 5.65
N THR A 98 -9.56 -3.04 5.71
CA THR A 98 -10.18 -3.99 6.64
C THR A 98 -9.73 -5.42 6.35
N ALA A 99 -9.61 -5.79 5.08
CA ALA A 99 -9.14 -7.11 4.66
C ALA A 99 -7.68 -7.36 5.09
N VAL A 100 -6.75 -6.43 4.80
CA VAL A 100 -5.34 -6.59 5.20
C VAL A 100 -5.15 -6.50 6.70
N TRP A 101 -5.96 -5.70 7.40
CA TRP A 101 -5.96 -5.64 8.85
C TRP A 101 -6.34 -6.99 9.46
N ALA A 102 -7.44 -7.60 8.99
CA ALA A 102 -7.97 -8.86 9.51
C ALA A 102 -7.15 -10.09 9.12
N PHE A 103 -6.63 -10.14 7.89
CA PHE A 103 -6.04 -11.36 7.31
C PHE A 103 -4.56 -11.22 6.95
N GLY A 104 -4.01 -10.00 6.89
CA GLY A 104 -2.66 -9.77 6.41
C GLY A 104 -1.54 -10.19 7.37
N HIS A 105 -1.84 -10.65 8.59
CA HIS A 105 -0.81 -11.01 9.57
C HIS A 105 0.10 -12.13 9.06
N SER A 106 -0.44 -13.10 8.32
CA SER A 106 0.34 -14.22 7.74
C SER A 106 1.28 -13.79 6.60
N HIS A 107 1.14 -12.57 6.09
CA HIS A 107 1.94 -12.04 4.98
C HIS A 107 2.95 -11.00 5.43
N TYR A 108 2.83 -10.48 6.66
CA TYR A 108 3.79 -9.54 7.21
C TYR A 108 5.04 -10.29 7.68
N VAL A 109 6.20 -9.94 7.12
CA VAL A 109 7.50 -10.54 7.45
C VAL A 109 8.07 -9.81 8.67
N ASP A 110 8.30 -10.54 9.75
CA ASP A 110 8.88 -9.97 10.97
C ASP A 110 10.40 -9.75 10.88
N ALA A 111 10.94 -9.01 11.84
CA ALA A 111 12.36 -8.65 11.88
C ALA A 111 13.30 -9.84 12.19
N GLY A 112 12.77 -10.96 12.69
CA GLY A 112 13.53 -12.17 13.01
C GLY A 112 13.86 -13.01 11.78
N THR A 113 13.04 -12.92 10.73
CA THR A 113 13.26 -13.60 9.44
C THR A 113 13.12 -12.63 8.27
N PRO A 114 14.02 -11.64 8.13
CA PRO A 114 13.91 -10.62 7.09
C PRO A 114 13.98 -11.26 5.69
N ASN A 115 13.17 -10.74 4.77
CA ASN A 115 13.19 -11.18 3.39
C ASN A 115 14.55 -10.88 2.75
N SER A 116 15.13 -11.85 2.03
CA SER A 116 16.44 -11.73 1.36
C SER A 116 16.50 -10.63 0.31
N ASP A 117 15.34 -10.23 -0.21
CA ASP A 117 15.23 -9.27 -1.30
C ASP A 117 15.24 -7.81 -0.82
N CYS A 118 15.17 -7.58 0.50
CA CYS A 118 15.13 -6.24 1.10
C CYS A 118 16.46 -5.51 0.99
N ARG A 119 16.47 -4.41 0.23
CA ARG A 119 17.64 -3.56 -0.03
C ARG A 119 17.33 -2.13 0.36
N GLU A 120 18.18 -1.54 1.20
CA GLU A 120 17.90 -0.24 1.83
C GLU A 120 17.60 0.90 0.84
N ASP A 121 18.26 0.89 -0.32
CA ASP A 121 18.05 1.85 -1.40
C ASP A 121 16.68 1.73 -2.09
N LEU A 122 16.08 0.54 -2.08
CA LEU A 122 14.77 0.26 -2.65
C LEU A 122 13.66 0.27 -1.60
N ASP A 123 13.95 -0.17 -0.37
CA ASP A 123 12.98 -0.30 0.71
C ASP A 123 12.55 1.08 1.21
N LYS A 124 13.51 1.93 1.60
CA LYS A 124 13.25 3.19 2.32
C LYS A 124 12.30 4.16 1.59
N PRO A 125 12.39 4.34 0.27
CA PRO A 125 11.43 5.18 -0.45
C PRO A 125 9.97 4.72 -0.30
N CYS A 126 9.73 3.42 -0.10
CA CYS A 126 8.40 2.83 -0.02
C CYS A 126 7.85 2.75 1.42
N LEU A 127 8.65 3.04 2.44
CA LEU A 127 8.22 2.99 3.84
C LEU A 127 7.41 4.23 4.25
N PRO A 128 6.56 4.14 5.29
CA PRO A 128 5.82 5.27 5.87
C PRO A 128 6.66 6.25 6.67
#